data_AF-X1GM51-F1
#
_entry.id   AF-X1GM51-F1
#
_cell.length_a   1.000
_cell.length_b   1.000
_cell.length_c   1.000
_cell.angle_alpha   90.00
_cell.angle_beta   90.00
_cell.angle_gamma   90.00
#
_symmetry.space_group_name_H-M   'P 1'
#
loop_
_entity.id
_entity.type
_entity.pdbx_description
1 polymer ?
#
loop_
_entity_poly.entity_id
_entity_poly.type
_entity_poly.pdbx_seq_one_letter_code
_entity_poly.pdbx_strand_id
1 'polypeptide(L)'
;MLSECEHFDVVLALRVVHHFKTDPFDQVIDAIVSLGDHTFLELPTAGEDNVCSKIRIQQELADHDKLLRKYDYRKVNEYSIHVGLGKSPIYLIDNPKRKISRPF
;
A
#
# COMPACT_ATOMS: atom_id res chain seq x y z
N MET A 1 -10.89 5.14 -13.96
CA MET A 1 -10.26 5.33 -12.63
C MET A 1 -9.57 6.70 -12.58
N LEU A 2 -9.38 7.31 -11.41
CA LEU A 2 -8.60 8.56 -11.28
C LEU A 2 -7.21 8.44 -11.93
N SER A 3 -6.58 7.26 -11.83
CA SER A 3 -5.31 6.90 -12.49
C SER A 3 -5.31 6.95 -14.02
N GLU A 4 -6.48 7.03 -14.66
CA GLU A 4 -6.63 7.23 -16.11
C GLU A 4 -6.79 8.71 -16.48
N CYS A 5 -7.21 9.55 -15.54
CA CYS A 5 -7.42 10.99 -15.74
C CYS A 5 -6.22 11.82 -15.25
N GLU A 6 -5.58 11.40 -14.18
CA GLU A 6 -4.42 12.05 -13.57
C GLU A 6 -3.45 10.99 -13.05
N HIS A 7 -2.16 11.20 -13.30
CA HIS A 7 -1.07 10.36 -12.82
C HIS A 7 -0.18 11.21 -11.94
N PHE A 8 0.02 10.81 -10.69
CA PHE A 8 0.75 11.59 -9.69
C PHE A 8 2.22 11.18 -9.67
N ASP A 9 3.14 12.13 -9.52
CA ASP A 9 4.56 11.81 -9.32
C ASP A 9 4.76 11.03 -8.02
N VAL A 10 4.03 11.43 -6.96
CA VAL A 10 4.15 10.86 -5.62
C VAL A 10 2.76 10.60 -5.01
N VAL A 11 2.59 9.41 -4.45
CA VAL A 11 1.39 8.99 -3.71
C VAL A 11 1.79 8.58 -2.30
N LEU A 12 1.06 9.08 -1.30
CA LEU A 12 1.22 8.70 0.11
C LEU A 12 -0.01 7.93 0.59
N ALA A 13 0.16 6.64 0.82
CA ALA A 13 -0.87 5.72 1.31
C ALA A 13 -0.50 5.19 2.70
N LEU A 14 -0.67 6.06 3.71
CA LEU A 14 -0.23 5.78 5.07
C LEU A 14 -1.36 5.12 5.87
N ARG A 15 -1.19 3.84 6.20
CA ARG A 15 -2.13 3.03 7.00
C ARG A 15 -3.58 3.09 6.52
N VAL A 16 -3.81 3.21 5.22
CA VAL A 16 -5.19 3.34 4.68
C VAL A 16 -5.79 2.00 4.23
N VAL A 17 -4.94 1.04 3.80
CA VAL A 17 -5.39 -0.22 3.16
C VAL A 17 -6.37 -1.02 4.03
N HIS A 18 -6.16 -1.06 5.34
CA HIS A 18 -7.00 -1.86 6.24
C HIS A 18 -8.39 -1.27 6.52
N HIS A 19 -8.66 -0.03 6.08
CA HIS A 19 -9.99 0.57 6.17
C HIS A 19 -10.95 0.09 5.07
N PHE A 20 -10.43 -0.54 4.00
CA PHE A 20 -11.24 -1.13 2.94
C PHE A 20 -11.86 -2.44 3.41
N LYS A 21 -13.20 -2.51 3.42
CA LYS A 21 -13.95 -3.60 4.07
C LYS A 21 -14.27 -4.76 3.15
N THR A 22 -14.44 -4.50 1.86
CA THR A 22 -15.00 -5.43 0.87
C THR A 22 -13.94 -6.01 -0.04
N ASP A 23 -13.03 -5.17 -0.52
CA ASP A 23 -12.07 -5.56 -1.54
C ASP A 23 -10.85 -6.27 -0.92
N PRO A 24 -10.31 -7.29 -1.60
CA PRO A 24 -9.04 -7.90 -1.24
C PRO A 24 -7.92 -6.86 -1.18
N PHE A 25 -7.04 -6.94 -0.18
CA PHE A 25 -6.02 -5.91 0.00
C PHE A 25 -5.01 -5.84 -1.15
N ASP A 26 -4.75 -6.93 -1.86
CA ASP A 26 -3.90 -6.93 -3.05
C ASP A 26 -4.49 -6.06 -4.18
N GLN A 27 -5.80 -6.09 -4.37
CA GLN A 27 -6.51 -5.24 -5.34
C GLN A 27 -6.53 -3.78 -4.91
N VAL A 28 -6.70 -3.51 -3.62
CA VAL A 28 -6.62 -2.16 -3.06
C VAL A 28 -5.22 -1.58 -3.28
N ILE A 29 -4.17 -2.36 -3.02
CA ILE A 29 -2.79 -1.95 -3.25
C ILE A 29 -2.52 -1.73 -4.74
N ASP A 30 -3.02 -2.60 -5.63
CA ASP A 30 -2.92 -2.39 -7.09
C ASP A 30 -3.54 -1.06 -7.51
N ALA A 31 -4.74 -0.75 -7.01
CA ALA A 31 -5.41 0.50 -7.31
C ALA A 31 -4.59 1.71 -6.83
N ILE A 32 -4.06 1.68 -5.61
CA ILE A 32 -3.24 2.75 -5.04
C ILE A 32 -1.94 2.94 -5.83
N VAL A 33 -1.21 1.85 -6.10
CA VAL A 33 0.07 1.89 -6.85
C VAL A 33 -0.16 2.35 -8.30
N SER A 34 -1.35 2.11 -8.86
CA SER A 34 -1.70 2.61 -10.20
C SER A 34 -1.87 4.13 -10.26
N LEU A 35 -1.99 4.84 -9.15
CA LEU A 35 -2.23 6.29 -9.13
C LEU A 35 -0.96 7.11 -9.43
N GLY A 36 0.24 6.57 -9.20
CA GLY A 36 1.46 7.36 -9.36
C GLY A 36 2.75 6.57 -9.55
N ASP A 37 3.83 7.29 -9.86
CA ASP A 37 5.15 6.72 -10.13
C ASP A 37 5.86 6.27 -8.85
N HIS A 38 5.77 7.06 -7.79
CA HIS A 38 6.39 6.76 -6.50
C HIS A 38 5.32 6.66 -5.41
N THR A 39 5.06 5.45 -4.93
CA THR A 39 4.05 5.21 -3.89
C THR A 39 4.70 4.85 -2.57
N PHE A 40 4.53 5.68 -1.55
CA PHE A 40 4.85 5.31 -0.17
C PHE A 40 3.66 4.62 0.46
N LEU A 41 3.83 3.37 0.85
CA LEU A 41 2.79 2.51 1.39
C LEU A 41 3.15 2.08 2.80
N GLU A 42 2.36 2.50 3.79
CA GLU A 42 2.48 2.01 5.16
C GLU A 42 1.43 0.94 5.41
N LEU A 43 1.87 -0.30 5.63
CA LEU A 43 1.00 -1.44 5.85
C LEU A 43 0.95 -1.80 7.34
N PRO A 44 -0.24 -2.13 7.88
CA PRO A 44 -0.35 -2.64 9.24
C PRO A 44 0.21 -4.06 9.33
N THR A 45 0.74 -4.41 10.50
CA THR A 45 1.31 -5.75 10.73
C THR A 45 0.33 -6.67 11.47
N ALA A 46 0.46 -7.98 11.25
CA ALA A 46 -0.40 -9.01 11.86
C ALA A 46 -0.36 -9.04 13.41
N GLY A 47 0.65 -8.43 14.03
CA GLY A 47 0.79 -8.29 15.48
C GLY A 47 -0.02 -7.14 16.10
N GLU A 48 -0.86 -6.43 15.33
CA GLU A 48 -1.65 -5.32 15.83
C GLU A 48 -2.93 -5.80 16.52
N ASP A 49 -3.03 -5.53 17.83
CA ASP A 49 -4.12 -6.05 18.66
C ASP A 49 -5.43 -5.22 18.61
N ASN A 50 -5.39 -3.97 18.17
CA ASN A 50 -6.48 -2.99 18.35
C ASN A 50 -7.14 -2.48 17.05
N VAL A 51 -6.98 -3.16 15.90
CA VAL A 51 -7.54 -2.70 14.62
C VAL A 51 -8.81 -3.50 14.27
N CYS A 52 -9.89 -2.82 13.88
CA CYS A 52 -11.18 -3.44 13.49
C CYS A 52 -11.05 -4.54 12.41
N SER A 53 -10.00 -4.50 11.61
CA SER A 53 -9.72 -5.43 10.51
C SER A 53 -8.69 -6.50 10.87
N LYS A 54 -8.39 -6.74 12.16
CA LYS A 54 -7.31 -7.63 12.64
C LYS A 54 -7.29 -9.00 11.96
N ILE A 55 -8.44 -9.67 11.89
CA ILE A 55 -8.56 -11.01 11.28
C ILE A 55 -8.11 -10.97 9.81
N ARG A 56 -8.57 -9.96 9.05
CA ARG A 56 -8.19 -9.80 7.65
C ARG A 56 -6.73 -9.42 7.49
N ILE A 57 -6.20 -8.54 8.33
CA ILE A 57 -4.76 -8.19 8.34
C ILE A 57 -3.91 -9.46 8.53
N GLN A 58 -4.30 -10.32 9.47
CA GLN A 58 -3.60 -11.58 9.74
C GLN A 58 -3.73 -12.62 8.62
N GLN A 59 -4.76 -12.55 7.78
CA GLN A 59 -4.98 -13.49 6.68
C GLN A 59 -4.36 -13.01 5.38
N GLU A 60 -4.52 -11.72 5.07
CA GLU A 60 -4.19 -11.13 3.78
C GLU A 60 -2.84 -10.40 3.82
N LEU A 61 -2.46 -9.79 4.95
CA LEU A 61 -1.20 -9.01 5.12
C LEU A 61 -0.16 -9.71 6.02
N ALA A 62 -0.29 -11.01 6.30
CA ALA A 62 0.69 -11.73 7.12
C ALA A 62 2.12 -11.69 6.55
N ASP A 63 2.21 -11.67 5.22
CA ASP A 63 3.45 -11.69 4.47
C ASP A 63 3.43 -10.55 3.44
N HIS A 64 3.93 -9.39 3.86
CA HIS A 64 4.04 -8.22 3.00
C HIS A 64 4.94 -8.49 1.80
N ASP A 65 6.02 -9.25 1.96
CA ASP A 65 6.95 -9.53 0.86
C ASP A 65 6.26 -10.34 -0.23
N LYS A 66 5.42 -11.32 0.13
CA LYS A 66 4.60 -12.07 -0.82
C LYS A 66 3.63 -11.19 -1.60
N LEU A 67 3.03 -10.18 -0.96
CA LEU A 67 2.12 -9.24 -1.61
C LEU A 67 2.86 -8.28 -2.55
N LEU A 68 4.02 -7.78 -2.09
CA LEU A 68 4.74 -6.71 -2.74
C LEU A 68 5.73 -7.19 -3.80
N ARG A 69 6.10 -8.48 -3.83
CA ARG A 69 7.06 -9.07 -4.79
C ARG A 69 6.74 -8.84 -6.27
N LYS A 70 5.50 -8.47 -6.61
CA LYS A 70 5.10 -8.16 -7.99
C LYS A 70 5.49 -6.73 -8.41
N TYR A 71 5.88 -5.88 -7.47
CA TYR A 71 6.34 -4.52 -7.72
C TYR A 71 7.86 -4.39 -7.52
N ASP A 72 8.43 -3.32 -8.05
CA ASP A 72 9.73 -2.84 -7.61
C ASP A 72 9.55 -2.07 -6.31
N TYR A 73 9.90 -2.70 -5.18
CA TYR A 73 9.66 -2.13 -3.86
C TYR A 73 10.88 -2.24 -2.95
N ARG A 74 10.98 -1.29 -2.03
CA ARG A 74 11.94 -1.34 -0.92
C ARG A 74 11.33 -0.85 0.38
N LYS A 75 11.70 -1.47 1.49
CA LYS A 75 11.37 -0.94 2.82
C LYS A 75 12.21 0.31 3.06
N VAL A 76 11.55 1.44 3.30
CA VAL A 76 12.21 2.73 3.55
C VAL A 76 12.50 2.90 5.03
N ASN A 77 11.52 2.58 5.88
CA ASN A 77 11.65 2.72 7.32
C ASN A 77 10.57 1.90 8.05
N GLU A 78 10.57 1.98 9.37
CA GLU A 78 9.58 1.36 10.25
C GLU A 78 9.30 2.26 11.46
N TYR A 79 8.02 2.49 11.77
CA TYR A 79 7.58 3.44 12.79
C TYR A 79 6.81 2.76 13.91
N SER A 80 6.89 3.32 15.11
CA SER A 80 6.12 2.82 16.27
C SER A 80 4.65 3.24 16.14
N ILE A 81 3.74 2.30 16.35
CA ILE A 81 2.31 2.57 16.29
C ILE A 81 1.85 3.01 17.69
N HIS A 82 1.28 4.20 17.81
CA HIS A 82 0.88 4.74 19.11
C HIS A 82 -0.38 4.09 19.72
N VAL A 83 -1.10 3.27 18.94
CA VAL A 83 -2.35 2.58 19.34
C VAL A 83 -2.16 1.07 19.58
N GLY A 84 -0.90 0.60 19.67
CA GLY A 84 -0.56 -0.80 19.94
C GLY A 84 0.91 -0.95 20.35
N LEU A 85 1.38 -2.19 20.49
CA LEU A 85 2.78 -2.52 20.80
C LEU A 85 3.62 -2.83 19.55
N GLY A 86 3.02 -2.67 18.36
CA GLY A 86 3.62 -3.03 17.09
C GLY A 86 4.37 -1.89 16.42
N LYS A 87 5.09 -2.24 15.36
CA LYS A 87 5.66 -1.30 14.42
C LYS A 87 5.03 -1.46 13.03
N SER A 88 4.97 -0.36 12.28
CA SER A 88 4.45 -0.33 10.91
C SER A 88 5.59 -0.05 9.93
N PRO A 89 5.87 -0.96 8.98
CA PRO A 89 6.82 -0.70 7.91
C PRO A 89 6.23 0.27 6.88
N ILE A 90 7.07 1.18 6.39
CA ILE A 90 6.79 1.97 5.18
C ILE A 90 7.63 1.42 4.03
N TYR A 91 6.96 1.12 2.93
CA TYR A 91 7.56 0.70 1.67
C TYR A 91 7.49 1.84 0.66
N LEU A 92 8.52 1.98 -0.15
CA LEU A 92 8.44 2.73 -1.40
C LEU A 92 8.26 1.72 -2.52
N ILE A 93 7.29 1.99 -3.39
CA ILE A 93 7.01 1.24 -4.60
C ILE A 93 7.27 2.18 -5.78
N ASP A 94 8.16 1.77 -6.67
CA ASP A 94 8.49 2.47 -7.90
C ASP A 94 7.69 1.81 -9.05
N ASN A 95 6.76 2.55 -9.64
CA ASN A 95 5.89 2.11 -10.73
C ASN A 95 5.85 3.14 -11.87
N PRO A 96 6.99 3.41 -12.54
CA PRO A 96 7.07 4.42 -13.58
C PRO A 96 6.13 4.05 -14.73
N LYS A 97 5.01 4.76 -14.88
CA LYS A 97 4.15 4.55 -16.05
C LYS A 97 4.91 5.05 -17.27
N ARG A 98 5.29 4.12 -18.15
CA ARG A 98 5.86 4.43 -19.47
C ARG A 98 4.83 5.24 -20.27
N LYS A 99 5.05 6.57 -20.32
CA LYS A 99 4.45 7.59 -21.19
C LYS A 99 2.99 7.37 -21.57
N ILE A 100 2.14 8.32 -21.19
CA ILE A 100 0.82 8.55 -21.78
C ILE A 100 0.92 8.43 -23.30
N SER A 101 0.38 7.34 -23.85
CA SER A 101 0.31 7.13 -25.29
C SER A 101 -0.86 7.92 -25.85
N ARG A 102 -0.64 9.24 -26.02
CA ARG A 102 -0.96 10.06 -27.20
C ARG A 102 -1.17 11.54 -26.81
N PRO A 103 -0.60 12.49 -27.56
CA PRO A 103 -1.03 13.87 -27.53
C PRO A 103 -2.39 14.01 -28.23
N PHE A 104 -3.14 15.02 -27.80
CA PHE A 104 -4.43 15.52 -28.27
C PHE A 104 -4.89 15.14 -29.68
#